data_AF-A0A8T5NU81-F1
#
_entry.id   AF-A0A8T5NU81-F1
#
_cell.length_a   1.000
_cell.length_b   1.000
_cell.length_c   1.000
_cell.angle_alpha   90.00
_cell.angle_beta   90.00
_cell.angle_gamma   90.00
#
_symmetry.space_group_name_H-M   'P 1'
#
loop_
_entity.id
_entity.type
_entity.pdbx_description
1 polymer ?
#
loop_
_entity_poly.entity_id
_entity_poly.type
_entity_poly.pdbx_seq_one_letter_code
_entity_poly.pdbx_strand_id
1 'polypeptide(L)'
;MKLEKFVDKALGNELYKAQLSSGMEATLIPLNPAVNRTMVHLYTRFGSIDAKFLDSNLGKEVEVEDGTAHFLEHCAFYDPEGNDALQWFGKKGVSGNAWTSFDHTCYHFSSINENLKRNLDFLISFVTTPFLTDKVV
;
A
#
# COMPACT_ATOMS: atom_id res chain seq x y z
N MET A 1 4.77 6.65 20.32
CA MET A 1 4.75 7.17 18.93
C MET A 1 4.80 8.69 19.01
N LYS A 2 5.74 9.34 18.33
CA LYS A 2 5.84 10.81 18.29
C LYS A 2 5.37 11.27 16.92
N LEU A 3 4.39 12.18 16.90
CA LEU A 3 3.90 12.81 15.69
C LEU A 3 4.67 14.11 15.49
N GLU A 4 5.36 14.24 14.36
CA GLU A 4 6.16 15.41 14.04
C GLU A 4 5.47 16.22 12.95
N LYS A 5 5.24 17.50 13.23
CA LYS A 5 4.62 18.43 12.29
C LYS A 5 5.69 19.08 11.42
N PHE A 6 5.44 19.13 10.13
CA PHE A 6 6.26 19.78 9.12
C PHE A 6 5.38 20.65 8.22
N VAL A 7 5.94 21.70 7.64
CA VAL A 7 5.26 22.51 6.63
C VAL A 7 6.00 22.31 5.32
N ASP A 8 5.31 21.73 4.34
CA ASP A 8 5.87 21.60 3.00
C ASP A 8 5.95 22.99 2.37
N LYS A 9 7.18 23.42 2.05
CA LYS A 9 7.42 24.77 1.53
C LYS A 9 6.88 24.96 0.10
N ALA A 10 6.72 23.89 -0.67
CA ALA A 10 6.25 23.95 -2.05
C ALA A 10 4.72 23.95 -2.12
N LEU A 11 4.06 23.16 -1.26
CA LEU A 11 2.61 23.01 -1.22
C LEU A 11 1.94 23.98 -0.23
N GLY A 12 2.70 24.55 0.70
CA GLY A 12 2.18 25.38 1.80
C GLY A 12 1.33 24.60 2.81
N ASN A 13 1.24 23.26 2.66
CA ASN A 13 0.41 22.41 3.49
C ASN A 13 1.19 21.94 4.73
N GLU A 14 0.48 21.89 5.86
CA GLU A 14 0.96 21.18 7.03
C GLU A 14 0.90 19.68 6.76
N LEU A 15 1.93 18.94 7.15
CA LEU A 15 1.93 17.48 7.13
C LEU A 15 2.49 16.94 8.44
N TYR A 16 2.06 15.73 8.77
CA TYR A 16 2.43 15.07 10.01
C TYR A 16 3.11 13.75 9.68
N LYS A 17 4.29 13.53 10.26
CA LYS A 17 5.04 12.28 10.11
C LYS A 17 5.11 11.53 11.42
N ALA A 18 5.05 10.21 11.35
CA ALA A 18 5.24 9.34 12.49
C ALA A 18 6.01 8.09 12.09
N GLN A 19 6.94 7.70 12.97
CA GLN A 19 7.57 6.38 12.93
C GLN A 19 6.76 5.44 13.82
N LEU A 20 6.20 4.37 13.22
CA LEU A 20 5.45 3.36 13.97
C LEU A 20 6.39 2.37 14.64
N SER A 21 5.90 1.67 15.67
CA SER A 21 6.68 0.63 16.38
C SER A 21 7.04 -0.56 15.48
N SER A 22 6.31 -0.76 14.37
CA SER A 22 6.62 -1.74 13.34
C SER A 22 7.80 -1.36 12.43
N GLY A 23 8.31 -0.12 12.52
CA GLY A 23 9.30 0.40 11.57
C GLY A 23 8.69 1.05 10.32
N MET A 24 7.36 1.05 10.16
CA MET A 24 6.69 1.77 9.07
C MET A 24 6.69 3.29 9.31
N GLU A 25 7.00 4.07 8.27
CA GLU A 25 6.78 5.52 8.24
C GLU A 25 5.34 5.81 7.82
N ALA A 26 4.64 6.66 8.58
CA ALA A 26 3.31 7.15 8.23
C ALA A 26 3.37 8.67 8.02
N THR A 27 2.79 9.14 6.91
CA THR A 27 2.62 10.56 6.61
C THR A 27 1.13 10.88 6.46
N LEU A 28 0.67 11.93 7.15
CA LEU A 28 -0.68 12.46 7.05
C LEU A 28 -0.64 13.87 6.45
N ILE A 29 -1.46 14.08 5.42
CA ILE A 29 -1.62 15.38 4.77
C ILE A 29 -3.09 15.78 4.97
N PRO A 30 -3.40 16.68 5.92
CA PRO A 30 -4.74 17.22 6.07
C PRO A 30 -5.11 17.99 4.81
N LEU A 31 -6.27 17.66 4.24
CA LEU A 31 -6.86 18.39 3.14
C LEU A 31 -7.78 19.49 3.68
N ASN A 32 -8.11 20.46 2.82
CA ASN A 32 -9.13 21.46 3.13
C ASN A 32 -10.43 20.75 3.57
N PRO A 33 -11.09 21.18 4.67
CA PRO A 33 -12.34 20.56 5.15
C PRO A 33 -13.48 20.48 4.12
N ALA A 34 -13.46 21.32 3.08
CA ALA A 34 -14.40 21.25 1.96
C ALA A 34 -14.20 20.01 1.07
N VAL A 35 -13.04 19.34 1.15
CA VAL A 35 -12.75 18.10 0.44
C VAL A 35 -13.38 16.93 1.20
N ASN A 36 -14.37 16.31 0.58
CA ASN A 36 -15.09 15.16 1.15
C ASN A 36 -14.44 13.81 0.82
N ARG A 37 -13.20 13.80 0.31
CA ARG A 37 -12.48 12.62 -0.16
C ARG A 37 -11.19 12.41 0.62
N THR A 38 -10.96 11.17 1.02
CA THR A 38 -9.69 10.70 1.58
C THR A 38 -8.98 9.82 0.57
N MET A 39 -7.65 9.92 0.52
CA MET A 39 -6.78 9.04 -0.24
C MET A 39 -5.76 8.39 0.69
N VAL A 40 -5.47 7.12 0.46
CA VAL A 40 -4.46 6.35 1.20
C VAL A 40 -3.57 5.65 0.19
N HIS A 41 -2.26 5.71 0.41
CA HIS A 41 -1.25 5.00 -0.36
C HIS A 41 -0.38 4.18 0.61
N LEU A 42 -0.25 2.89 0.34
CA LEU A 42 0.64 1.96 1.03
C LEU A 42 1.75 1.57 0.08
N TYR A 43 2.99 1.92 0.44
CA TYR A 43 4.16 1.67 -0.39
C TYR A 43 4.99 0.52 0.19
N THR A 44 5.47 -0.35 -0.68
CA THR A 44 6.56 -1.28 -0.40
C THR A 44 7.79 -0.90 -1.20
N ARG A 45 8.97 -1.00 -0.59
CA ARG A 45 10.28 -0.74 -1.22
C ARG A 45 10.76 -1.97 -1.98
N PHE A 46 9.94 -2.37 -2.95
CA PHE A 46 10.19 -3.48 -3.86
C PHE A 46 9.52 -3.16 -5.19
N GLY A 47 10.32 -2.87 -6.20
CA GLY A 47 9.91 -2.49 -7.55
C GLY A 47 10.50 -3.40 -8.62
N SER A 48 10.28 -3.05 -9.88
CA SER A 48 10.64 -3.89 -11.03
C SER A 48 12.15 -4.09 -11.21
N ILE A 49 13.00 -3.24 -10.64
CA ILE A 49 14.46 -3.37 -10.77
C ILE A 49 15.11 -4.17 -9.63
N ASP A 50 14.34 -4.54 -8.61
CA ASP A 50 14.82 -5.24 -7.41
C ASP A 50 14.95 -6.76 -7.66
N ALA A 51 15.67 -7.15 -8.72
CA ALA A 51 15.88 -8.55 -9.09
C ALA A 51 16.84 -9.30 -8.16
N LYS A 52 17.72 -8.58 -7.44
CA LYS A 52 18.71 -9.16 -6.52
C LYS A 52 18.78 -8.37 -5.22
N PHE A 53 18.63 -9.04 -4.09
CA PHE A 53 18.65 -8.40 -2.77
C PHE A 53 19.09 -9.35 -1.65
N LEU A 54 19.56 -8.78 -0.54
CA LEU A 54 19.85 -9.53 0.67
C LEU A 54 18.55 -9.73 1.47
N ASP A 55 18.09 -10.97 1.58
CA ASP A 55 16.93 -11.28 2.42
C ASP A 55 17.34 -11.24 3.90
N SER A 56 16.70 -10.36 4.67
CA SER A 56 17.02 -10.17 6.10
C SER A 56 16.64 -11.36 6.98
N ASN A 57 15.69 -12.18 6.56
CA ASN A 57 15.23 -13.36 7.30
C ASN A 57 16.12 -14.58 7.01
N LEU A 58 16.58 -14.71 5.77
CA LEU A 58 17.43 -15.82 5.31
C LEU A 58 18.92 -15.53 5.47
N GLY A 59 19.31 -14.25 5.58
CA GLY A 59 20.70 -13.81 5.68
C GLY A 59 21.54 -14.11 4.44
N LYS A 60 20.91 -14.23 3.27
CA LYS A 60 21.57 -14.57 2.00
C LYS A 60 21.01 -13.76 0.84
N GLU A 61 21.81 -13.65 -0.22
CA GLU A 61 21.36 -13.07 -1.47
C GLU A 61 20.28 -13.95 -2.11
N VAL A 62 19.23 -13.29 -2.58
CA VAL A 62 18.13 -13.88 -3.34
C VAL A 62 18.09 -13.18 -4.69
N GLU A 63 17.89 -13.97 -5.74
CA GLU A 63 17.67 -13.50 -7.10
C GLU A 63 16.28 -13.97 -7.56
N VAL A 64 15.51 -13.06 -8.13
CA VAL A 64 14.17 -13.30 -8.67
C VAL A 64 14.09 -12.87 -10.13
N GLU A 65 13.14 -13.43 -10.86
CA GLU A 65 12.94 -13.10 -12.28
C GLU A 65 12.40 -11.66 -12.45
N ASP A 66 12.73 -11.05 -13.58
CA ASP A 66 12.14 -9.78 -13.98
C ASP A 66 10.60 -9.89 -14.03
N GLY A 67 9.94 -8.85 -13.52
CA GLY A 67 8.47 -8.83 -13.41
C GLY A 67 7.93 -9.44 -12.12
N THR A 68 8.75 -10.02 -11.24
CA THR A 68 8.29 -10.57 -9.94
C THR A 68 7.53 -9.54 -9.09
N ALA A 69 8.00 -8.29 -9.01
CA ALA A 69 7.30 -7.25 -8.25
C ALA A 69 5.90 -6.95 -8.80
N HIS A 70 5.76 -6.83 -10.11
CA HIS A 70 4.48 -6.61 -10.78
C HIS A 70 3.58 -7.85 -10.68
N PHE A 71 4.14 -9.05 -10.79
CA PHE A 71 3.39 -10.28 -10.60
C PHE A 71 2.79 -10.36 -9.18
N LEU A 72 3.59 -10.07 -8.16
CA LEU A 72 3.13 -10.03 -6.76
C LEU A 72 2.07 -8.95 -6.52
N GLU A 73 2.14 -7.81 -7.22
CA GLU A 73 1.09 -6.77 -7.19
C GLU A 73 -0.28 -7.34 -7.57
N HIS A 74 -0.37 -8.08 -8.69
CA HIS A 74 -1.61 -8.71 -9.13
C HIS A 74 -2.07 -9.79 -8.16
N CYS A 75 -1.15 -10.63 -7.67
CA CYS A 75 -1.51 -11.69 -6.74
C CYS A 75 -2.03 -11.17 -5.39
N ALA A 76 -1.57 -9.99 -4.95
CA ALA A 76 -2.00 -9.40 -3.68
C ALA A 76 -3.49 -9.05 -3.63
N PHE A 77 -4.18 -8.96 -4.79
CA PHE A 77 -5.62 -8.65 -4.83
C PHE A 77 -6.53 -9.85 -4.56
N TYR A 78 -6.00 -11.06 -4.45
CA TYR A 78 -6.79 -12.28 -4.26
C TYR A 78 -6.69 -12.80 -2.83
N ASP A 79 -7.83 -13.14 -2.24
CA ASP A 79 -7.91 -13.82 -0.94
C ASP A 79 -7.93 -15.36 -1.08
N PRO A 80 -7.89 -16.13 0.03
CA PRO A 80 -7.93 -17.60 0.00
C PRO A 80 -9.16 -18.24 -0.67
N GLU A 81 -10.25 -17.49 -0.77
CA GLU A 81 -11.49 -17.92 -1.43
C GLU A 81 -11.51 -17.50 -2.91
N GLY A 82 -10.49 -16.79 -3.39
CA GLY A 82 -10.39 -16.25 -4.74
C GLY A 82 -11.18 -14.96 -4.94
N ASN A 83 -11.62 -14.30 -3.85
CA ASN A 83 -12.30 -13.01 -3.96
C ASN A 83 -11.30 -11.91 -4.30
N ASP A 84 -11.72 -11.03 -5.20
CA ASP A 84 -10.98 -9.84 -5.61
C ASP A 84 -11.23 -8.67 -4.64
N ALA A 85 -10.16 -8.15 -4.05
CA ALA A 85 -10.20 -6.99 -3.15
C ALA A 85 -10.75 -5.72 -3.83
N LEU A 86 -10.59 -5.55 -5.14
CA LEU A 86 -11.20 -4.45 -5.90
C LEU A 86 -12.72 -4.57 -5.95
N GLN A 87 -13.25 -5.80 -6.01
CA GLN A 87 -14.69 -6.03 -5.95
C GLN A 87 -15.25 -5.64 -4.57
N TRP A 88 -14.51 -5.94 -3.50
CA TRP A 88 -14.87 -5.49 -2.14
C TRP A 88 -14.92 -3.96 -2.07
N PHE A 89 -13.91 -3.27 -2.60
CA PHE A 89 -13.87 -1.81 -2.65
C PHE A 89 -15.07 -1.23 -3.43
N GLY A 90 -15.34 -1.77 -4.62
CA GLY A 90 -16.46 -1.33 -5.46
C GLY A 90 -17.81 -1.44 -4.76
N LYS A 91 -18.07 -2.56 -4.06
CA LYS A 91 -19.30 -2.77 -3.26
C LYS A 91 -19.45 -1.77 -2.10
N LYS A 92 -18.40 -1.04 -1.72
CA LYS A 92 -18.37 -0.07 -0.62
C LYS A 92 -18.21 1.37 -1.09
N GLY A 93 -18.29 1.64 -2.40
CA GLY A 93 -18.09 2.98 -2.95
C GLY A 93 -16.64 3.47 -2.79
N VAL A 94 -15.69 2.54 -2.73
CA VAL A 94 -14.26 2.81 -2.64
C VAL A 94 -13.64 2.54 -4.00
N SER A 95 -12.80 3.45 -4.47
CA SER A 95 -12.00 3.27 -5.68
C SER A 95 -10.59 2.88 -5.25
N GLY A 96 -10.24 1.60 -5.45
CA GLY A 96 -8.90 1.04 -5.17
C GLY A 96 -8.15 0.71 -6.46
N ASN A 97 -6.83 0.72 -6.41
CA ASN A 97 -5.94 0.23 -7.47
C ASN A 97 -4.53 -0.01 -6.91
N ALA A 98 -3.61 -0.50 -7.73
CA ALA A 98 -2.17 -0.55 -7.45
C ALA A 98 -1.34 -0.24 -8.68
N TRP A 99 -0.03 -0.08 -8.47
CA TRP A 99 0.96 -0.06 -9.54
C TRP A 99 2.34 -0.46 -9.02
N THR A 100 3.13 -1.12 -9.87
CA THR A 100 4.58 -1.31 -9.69
C THR A 100 5.37 -0.31 -10.51
N SER A 101 6.26 0.42 -9.85
CA SER A 101 7.29 1.29 -10.44
C SER A 101 8.64 0.57 -10.45
N PHE A 102 9.70 1.25 -10.86
CA PHE A 102 11.07 0.74 -10.84
C PHE A 102 11.53 0.35 -9.43
N ASP A 103 11.25 1.19 -8.43
CA ASP A 103 11.85 1.12 -7.09
C ASP A 103 10.82 0.88 -5.97
N HIS A 104 9.54 0.76 -6.30
CA HIS A 104 8.47 0.51 -5.34
C HIS A 104 7.24 -0.09 -5.99
N THR A 105 6.37 -0.66 -5.15
CA THR A 105 5.00 -1.02 -5.51
C THR A 105 4.06 -0.27 -4.56
N CYS A 106 2.98 0.29 -5.10
CA CYS A 106 1.98 1.05 -4.34
C CYS A 106 0.61 0.40 -4.44
N TYR A 107 -0.05 0.24 -3.30
CA TYR A 107 -1.46 -0.14 -3.19
C TYR A 107 -2.21 1.03 -2.61
N HIS A 108 -3.32 1.43 -3.24
CA HIS A 108 -3.99 2.66 -2.84
C HIS A 108 -5.50 2.58 -2.98
N PHE A 109 -6.18 3.42 -2.22
CA PHE A 109 -7.59 3.66 -2.43
C PHE A 109 -7.95 5.11 -2.21
N SER A 110 -9.14 5.44 -2.68
CA SER A 110 -9.82 6.68 -2.36
C SER A 110 -11.29 6.43 -2.08
N SER A 111 -11.84 7.15 -1.11
CA SER A 111 -13.24 7.06 -0.73
C SER A 111 -13.72 8.42 -0.23
N ILE A 112 -15.03 8.56 -0.07
CA ILE A 112 -15.56 9.63 0.77
C ILE A 112 -14.99 9.49 2.21
N ASN A 113 -14.95 10.59 2.98
CA ASN A 113 -14.27 10.64 4.28
C ASN A 113 -14.81 9.63 5.32
N GLU A 114 -15.98 9.07 5.10
CA GLU A 114 -16.59 8.05 5.96
C GLU A 114 -15.83 6.73 5.92
N ASN A 115 -15.83 6.00 7.04
CA ASN A 115 -15.30 4.63 7.14
C ASN A 115 -13.79 4.47 6.81
N LEU A 116 -12.98 5.54 6.92
CA LEU A 116 -11.53 5.50 6.68
C LEU A 116 -10.85 4.33 7.40
N LYS A 117 -11.13 4.14 8.69
CA LYS A 117 -10.55 3.05 9.47
C LYS A 117 -10.84 1.69 8.85
N ARG A 118 -12.10 1.41 8.50
CA ARG A 118 -12.50 0.14 7.88
C ARG A 118 -11.78 -0.10 6.56
N ASN A 119 -11.71 0.92 5.71
CA ASN A 119 -11.08 0.79 4.39
C ASN A 119 -9.56 0.64 4.51
N LEU A 120 -8.93 1.31 5.48
CA LEU A 120 -7.51 1.16 5.80
C LEU A 120 -7.19 -0.21 6.39
N ASP A 121 -7.99 -0.70 7.34
CA ASP A 121 -7.83 -2.04 7.92
C ASP A 121 -7.93 -3.11 6.83
N PHE A 122 -8.89 -2.95 5.89
CA PHE A 122 -9.02 -3.84 4.74
C PHE A 122 -7.78 -3.75 3.83
N LEU A 123 -7.32 -2.54 3.49
CA LEU A 123 -6.10 -2.33 2.68
C LEU A 123 -4.90 -3.07 3.25
N ILE A 124 -4.63 -2.87 4.54
CA ILE A 124 -3.49 -3.49 5.21
C ILE A 124 -3.65 -5.02 5.21
N SER A 125 -4.82 -5.53 5.59
CA SER A 125 -5.07 -6.97 5.70
C SER A 125 -4.84 -7.71 4.39
N PHE A 126 -5.29 -7.16 3.25
CA PHE A 126 -5.14 -7.83 1.96
C PHE A 126 -3.69 -7.82 1.49
N VAL A 127 -2.98 -6.69 1.61
CA VAL A 127 -1.58 -6.58 1.18
C VAL A 127 -0.65 -7.47 2.01
N THR A 128 -0.93 -7.63 3.31
CA THR A 128 -0.08 -8.43 4.22
C THR A 128 -0.41 -9.92 4.25
N THR A 129 -1.46 -10.35 3.54
CA THR A 129 -1.91 -11.75 3.55
C THR A 129 -2.09 -12.28 2.12
N PRO A 130 -1.04 -12.23 1.27
CA PRO A 130 -1.16 -12.64 -0.12
C PRO A 130 -1.47 -14.14 -0.20
N PHE A 131 -2.40 -14.50 -1.10
CA PHE A 131 -2.76 -15.89 -1.35
C PHE A 131 -2.19 -16.37 -2.69
N LEU A 132 -1.07 -17.07 -2.62
CA LEU A 132 -0.40 -17.65 -3.79
C LEU A 132 -0.80 -19.12 -3.93
N THR A 133 -1.53 -19.45 -4.99
CA THR A 133 -1.85 -20.84 -5.36
C THR A 133 -1.74 -21.04 -6.86
N ASP A 134 -1.54 -22.28 -7.32
CA ASP A 134 -1.49 -22.65 -8.75
C ASP A 134 -2.75 -22.28 -9.55
N LYS A 135 -3.84 -21.87 -8.89
CA LYS A 135 -5.06 -21.39 -9.56
C LYS A 135 -5.03 -19.89 -9.84
N VAL A 136 -4.19 -19.16 -9.11
CA VAL A 136 -4.05 -17.70 -9.16
C VAL A 136 -2.75 -17.30 -9.88
N VAL A 137 -1.75 -18.19 -9.87
CA VAL A 137 -0.48 -18.12 -10.63
C VAL A 137 -0.67 -18.71 -12.03
#